data_AF-A0A257JB52-F1
#
_entry.id   AF-A0A257JB52-F1
#
_cell.length_a   1.000
_cell.length_b   1.000
_cell.length_c   1.000
_cell.angle_alpha   90.00
_cell.angle_beta   90.00
_cell.angle_gamma   90.00
#
_symmetry.space_group_name_H-M   'P 1'
#
loop_
_entity.id
_entity.type
_entity.pdbx_description
1 polymer ?
#
loop_
_entity_poly.entity_id
_entity_poly.type
_entity_poly.pdbx_seq_one_letter_code
_entity_poly.pdbx_strand_id
1 'polypeptide(L)'
;VIDGKADRSFANALTAFQQARGLPASGTLDEATAQALAPWSNIPATRVVTIPEDWGRIAFAALPEGAAAQAKLTQLGYETMAEKLAERFHTTPEVLTLLNPQRQTADTASPAAPPSGSPAFAPGQQIRVPNIGADAIDPASVKRPVWLETLRSLGVGTNQPEVARIVVDESEGWLHAYDANDRLVAAFT
;
A
#
# COMPACT_ATOMS: atom_id res chain seq x y z
N VAL A 1 5.63 2.10 1.16
CA VAL A 1 4.81 2.73 0.10
C VAL A 1 5.48 2.47 -1.24
N ILE A 2 4.70 2.16 -2.29
CA ILE A 2 5.16 1.98 -3.66
C ILE A 2 4.99 3.32 -4.37
N ASP A 3 6.05 4.13 -4.40
CA ASP A 3 6.03 5.47 -4.97
C ASP A 3 6.86 5.59 -6.27
N GLY A 4 7.47 4.49 -6.71
CA GLY A 4 8.28 4.44 -7.92
C GLY A 4 9.67 5.09 -7.80
N LYS A 5 10.13 5.39 -6.58
CA LYS A 5 11.43 6.03 -6.34
C LYS A 5 12.46 5.04 -5.79
N ALA A 6 13.70 5.22 -6.19
CA ALA A 6 14.85 4.51 -5.64
C ALA A 6 15.43 5.31 -4.46
N ASP A 7 14.68 5.36 -3.36
CA ASP A 7 15.01 6.14 -2.17
C ASP A 7 15.57 5.28 -1.02
N ARG A 8 15.69 5.87 0.18
CA ARG A 8 16.14 5.15 1.38
C ARG A 8 15.22 3.96 1.71
N SER A 9 13.91 4.10 1.53
CA SER A 9 12.94 3.03 1.77
C SER A 9 13.18 1.86 0.82
N PHE A 10 13.45 2.14 -0.46
CA PHE A 10 13.80 1.13 -1.45
C PHE A 10 15.11 0.40 -1.10
N ALA A 11 16.16 1.14 -0.73
CA ALA A 11 17.43 0.54 -0.31
C ALA A 11 17.28 -0.33 0.96
N ASN A 12 16.49 0.13 1.93
CA ASN A 12 16.18 -0.62 3.14
C ASN A 12 15.42 -1.92 2.85
N ALA A 13 14.44 -1.88 1.95
CA ALA A 13 13.69 -3.06 1.53
C ALA A 13 14.60 -4.09 0.84
N LEU A 14 15.55 -3.64 0.01
CA LEU A 14 16.55 -4.51 -0.61
C LEU A 14 17.48 -5.13 0.44
N THR A 15 17.99 -4.34 1.38
CA THR A 15 18.81 -4.80 2.51
C THR A 15 18.10 -5.90 3.30
N ALA A 16 16.84 -5.68 3.68
CA ALA A 16 16.05 -6.68 4.40
C ALA A 16 15.81 -7.95 3.57
N PHE A 17 15.48 -7.80 2.27
CA PHE A 17 15.30 -8.92 1.36
C PHE A 17 16.57 -9.78 1.23
N GLN A 18 17.73 -9.13 1.14
CA GLN A 18 19.04 -9.76 1.05
C GLN A 18 19.37 -10.52 2.33
N GLN A 19 19.22 -9.87 3.50
CA GLN A 19 19.43 -10.49 4.81
C GLN A 19 18.54 -11.73 5.01
N ALA A 20 17.25 -11.63 4.66
CA ALA A 20 16.31 -12.74 4.75
C ALA A 20 16.66 -13.95 3.86
N ARG A 21 17.59 -13.78 2.92
CA ARG A 21 18.06 -14.82 1.98
C ARG A 21 19.54 -15.17 2.17
N GLY A 22 20.19 -14.62 3.19
CA GLY A 22 21.63 -14.83 3.42
C GLY A 22 22.51 -14.24 2.32
N LEU A 23 22.03 -13.23 1.59
CA LEU A 23 22.82 -12.49 0.62
C LEU A 23 23.57 -11.34 1.31
N PRO A 24 24.67 -10.84 0.73
CA PRO A 24 25.28 -9.59 1.18
C PRO A 24 24.25 -8.45 1.17
N ALA A 25 24.12 -7.78 2.30
CA ALA A 25 23.17 -6.68 2.52
C ALA A 25 23.67 -5.36 1.88
N SER A 26 23.79 -5.35 0.54
CA SER A 26 24.29 -4.21 -0.21
C SER A 26 23.28 -3.05 -0.28
N GLY A 27 21.98 -3.33 -0.09
CA GLY A 27 20.90 -2.35 -0.31
C GLY A 27 20.74 -1.94 -1.78
N THR A 28 21.38 -2.67 -2.70
CA THR A 28 21.36 -2.41 -4.13
C THR A 28 20.78 -3.58 -4.90
N LEU A 29 20.16 -3.30 -6.04
CA LEU A 29 19.67 -4.34 -6.96
C LEU A 29 20.84 -4.90 -7.77
N ASP A 30 21.75 -5.59 -7.10
CA ASP A 30 22.88 -6.30 -7.70
C ASP A 30 22.44 -7.60 -8.40
N GLU A 31 23.38 -8.26 -9.10
CA GLU A 31 23.10 -9.47 -9.87
C GLU A 31 22.56 -10.61 -9.00
N ALA A 32 23.13 -10.80 -7.79
CA ALA A 32 22.67 -11.83 -6.86
C ALA A 32 21.23 -11.55 -6.39
N THR A 33 20.91 -10.29 -6.12
CA THR A 33 19.56 -9.85 -5.73
C THR A 33 18.57 -9.99 -6.88
N ALA A 34 18.96 -9.62 -8.09
CA ALA A 34 18.14 -9.78 -9.29
C ALA A 34 17.86 -11.27 -9.58
N GLN A 35 18.86 -12.14 -9.45
CA GLN A 35 18.68 -13.59 -9.60
C GLN A 35 17.76 -14.16 -8.52
N ALA A 36 17.88 -13.69 -7.28
CA ALA A 36 17.00 -14.09 -6.19
C ALA A 36 15.55 -13.62 -6.40
N LEU A 37 15.31 -12.52 -7.12
CA LEU A 37 13.98 -12.01 -7.48
C LEU A 37 13.41 -12.65 -8.77
N ALA A 38 14.27 -13.22 -9.62
CA ALA A 38 13.88 -13.80 -10.92
C ALA A 38 12.69 -14.77 -10.88
N PRO A 39 12.48 -15.60 -9.84
CA PRO A 39 11.30 -16.48 -9.77
C PRO A 39 9.95 -15.77 -9.85
N TRP A 40 9.89 -14.47 -9.55
CA TRP A 40 8.67 -13.64 -9.60
C TRP A 40 8.62 -12.68 -10.79
N SER A 41 9.58 -12.77 -11.72
CA SER A 41 9.65 -11.90 -12.91
C SER A 41 8.45 -12.04 -13.86
N ASN A 42 7.69 -13.13 -13.74
CA ASN A 42 6.46 -13.37 -14.48
C ASN A 42 5.22 -12.67 -13.86
N ILE A 43 5.35 -12.05 -12.69
CA ILE A 43 4.25 -11.33 -12.03
C ILE A 43 4.28 -9.87 -12.50
N PRO A 44 3.20 -9.36 -13.12
CA PRO A 44 3.13 -7.96 -13.51
C PRO A 44 3.21 -7.04 -12.28
N ALA A 45 4.02 -5.98 -12.35
CA ALA A 45 4.14 -4.98 -11.28
C ALA A 45 2.87 -4.13 -11.08
N THR A 46 1.96 -4.12 -12.06
CA THR A 46 0.66 -3.43 -11.98
C THR A 46 -0.46 -4.34 -12.47
N ARG A 47 -1.68 -4.05 -12.02
CA ARG A 47 -2.91 -4.73 -12.44
C ARG A 47 -4.04 -3.74 -12.65
N VAL A 48 -5.08 -4.14 -13.38
CA VAL A 48 -6.31 -3.36 -13.55
C VAL A 48 -7.35 -3.84 -12.56
N VAL A 49 -8.02 -2.91 -11.90
CA VAL A 49 -9.11 -3.17 -10.94
C VAL A 49 -10.29 -2.26 -11.26
N THR A 50 -11.48 -2.63 -10.79
CA THR A 50 -12.67 -1.76 -10.84
C THR A 50 -12.89 -1.15 -9.46
N ILE A 51 -13.06 0.16 -9.37
CA ILE A 51 -13.40 0.85 -8.13
C ILE A 51 -14.81 0.41 -7.71
N PRO A 52 -15.01 -0.15 -6.50
CA PRO A 52 -16.33 -0.58 -6.06
C PRO A 52 -17.32 0.59 -5.95
N GLU A 53 -18.59 0.34 -6.29
CA GLU A 53 -19.67 1.35 -6.27
C GLU A 53 -19.89 1.97 -4.89
N ASP A 54 -19.74 1.15 -3.84
CA ASP A 54 -19.93 1.57 -2.46
C ASP A 54 -18.81 2.46 -1.93
N TRP A 55 -17.68 2.57 -2.61
CA TRP A 55 -16.58 3.45 -2.20
C TRP A 55 -16.94 4.93 -2.39
N GLY A 56 -17.89 5.25 -3.26
CA GLY A 56 -18.43 6.62 -3.38
C GLY A 56 -19.43 7.00 -2.29
N ARG A 57 -19.81 6.06 -1.41
CA ARG A 57 -20.82 6.30 -0.36
C ARG A 57 -20.23 6.82 0.94
N ILE A 58 -18.90 6.82 1.09
CA ILE A 58 -18.25 7.44 2.24
C ILE A 58 -18.19 8.96 2.07
N ALA A 59 -18.36 9.69 3.16
CA ALA A 59 -18.14 11.12 3.16
C ALA A 59 -16.64 11.41 3.08
N PHE A 60 -16.23 12.07 2.00
CA PHE A 60 -14.90 12.66 1.89
C PHE A 60 -14.95 14.06 2.47
N ALA A 61 -14.13 14.33 3.48
CA ALA A 61 -14.13 15.60 4.19
C ALA A 61 -12.74 15.90 4.72
N ALA A 62 -12.38 17.19 4.72
CA ALA A 62 -11.14 17.66 5.30
C ALA A 62 -11.01 17.17 6.75
N LEU A 63 -9.86 16.59 7.09
CA LEU A 63 -9.58 16.17 8.44
C LEU A 63 -9.23 17.40 9.30
N PRO A 64 -9.67 17.46 10.56
CA PRO A 64 -9.27 18.53 11.45
C PRO A 64 -7.76 18.48 11.69
N GLU A 65 -7.14 19.65 11.81
CA GLU A 65 -5.72 19.75 12.09
C GLU A 65 -5.39 19.40 13.55
N GLY A 66 -4.26 18.72 13.73
CA GLY A 66 -3.71 18.39 15.05
C GLY A 66 -4.30 17.15 15.71
N ALA A 67 -3.42 16.37 16.36
CA ALA A 67 -3.77 15.08 16.96
C ALA A 67 -4.92 15.18 17.98
N ALA A 68 -5.03 16.28 18.74
CA ALA A 68 -6.08 16.46 19.74
C ALA A 68 -7.49 16.63 19.12
N ALA A 69 -7.59 17.22 17.93
CA ALA A 69 -8.87 17.34 17.23
C ALA A 69 -9.21 16.03 16.51
N GLN A 70 -8.21 15.41 15.87
CA GLN A 70 -8.33 14.09 15.23
C GLN A 70 -8.76 12.99 16.20
N ALA A 71 -8.25 13.00 17.44
CA ALA A 71 -8.62 12.03 18.48
C ALA A 71 -10.10 12.07 18.89
N LYS A 72 -10.85 13.12 18.53
CA LYS A 72 -12.29 13.23 18.78
C LYS A 72 -13.13 12.56 17.69
N LEU A 73 -12.53 12.19 16.56
CA LEU A 73 -13.21 11.50 15.48
C LEU A 73 -13.39 10.03 15.83
N THR A 74 -14.53 9.45 15.44
CA THR A 74 -14.76 8.00 15.58
C THR A 74 -13.76 7.18 14.77
N GLN A 75 -13.31 7.72 13.63
CA GLN A 75 -12.29 7.16 12.77
C GLN A 75 -11.63 8.27 11.97
N LEU A 76 -10.37 8.08 11.59
CA LEU A 76 -9.74 8.89 10.56
C LEU A 76 -10.32 8.47 9.20
N GLY A 77 -11.08 9.38 8.60
CA GLY A 77 -11.62 9.20 7.25
C GLY A 77 -10.60 9.57 6.17
N TYR A 78 -11.10 9.85 4.97
CA TYR A 78 -10.31 10.31 3.84
C TYR A 78 -10.83 11.66 3.38
N GLU A 79 -9.95 12.51 2.86
CA GLU A 79 -10.32 13.77 2.22
C GLU A 79 -10.64 13.56 0.74
N THR A 80 -10.05 12.54 0.11
CA THR A 80 -10.28 12.23 -1.31
C THR A 80 -10.36 10.73 -1.62
N MET A 81 -11.01 10.38 -2.75
CA MET A 81 -11.01 9.02 -3.29
C MET A 81 -9.59 8.55 -3.63
N ALA A 82 -8.73 9.47 -4.09
CA ALA A 82 -7.35 9.17 -4.44
C ALA A 82 -6.55 8.70 -3.21
N GLU A 83 -6.71 9.34 -2.06
CA GLU A 83 -6.10 8.92 -0.80
C GLU A 83 -6.57 7.53 -0.37
N LYS A 84 -7.88 7.27 -0.43
CA LYS A 84 -8.43 5.95 -0.10
C LYS A 84 -7.85 4.84 -0.98
N LEU A 85 -7.77 5.10 -2.30
CA LEU A 85 -7.18 4.16 -3.24
C LEU A 85 -5.68 4.00 -3.00
N ALA A 86 -4.98 5.10 -2.71
CA ALA A 86 -3.55 5.09 -2.46
C ALA A 86 -3.22 4.22 -1.24
N GLU A 87 -3.96 4.37 -0.15
CA GLU A 87 -3.80 3.52 1.04
C GLU A 87 -4.09 2.05 0.72
N ARG A 88 -5.22 1.76 0.05
CA ARG A 88 -5.60 0.38 -0.33
C ARG A 88 -4.53 -0.35 -1.14
N PHE A 89 -3.84 0.38 -2.00
CA PHE A 89 -2.82 -0.17 -2.91
C PHE A 89 -1.39 0.19 -2.48
N HIS A 90 -1.21 0.61 -1.22
CA HIS A 90 0.08 0.90 -0.59
C HIS A 90 0.95 1.84 -1.43
N THR A 91 0.36 2.85 -2.05
CA THR A 91 0.99 3.75 -3.02
C THR A 91 0.66 5.21 -2.69
N THR A 92 0.85 6.13 -3.63
CA THR A 92 0.52 7.55 -3.46
C THR A 92 -0.51 8.01 -4.50
N PRO A 93 -1.30 9.06 -4.23
CA PRO A 93 -2.19 9.67 -5.22
C PRO A 93 -1.48 10.06 -6.52
N GLU A 94 -0.22 10.51 -6.43
CA GLU A 94 0.59 10.90 -7.59
C GLU A 94 0.92 9.68 -8.46
N VAL A 95 1.29 8.54 -7.86
CA VAL A 95 1.53 7.31 -8.63
C VAL A 95 0.24 6.80 -9.28
N LEU A 96 -0.90 6.85 -8.57
CA LEU A 96 -2.18 6.50 -9.17
C LEU A 96 -2.51 7.38 -10.38
N THR A 97 -2.19 8.67 -10.31
CA THR A 97 -2.33 9.61 -11.43
C THR A 97 -1.48 9.21 -12.62
N LEU A 98 -0.20 8.94 -12.38
CA LEU A 98 0.76 8.56 -13.42
C LEU A 98 0.39 7.24 -14.11
N LEU A 99 -0.17 6.29 -13.37
CA LEU A 99 -0.63 5.02 -13.92
C LEU A 99 -1.93 5.14 -14.75
N ASN A 100 -2.68 6.24 -14.62
CA ASN A 100 -4.01 6.42 -15.23
C ASN A 100 -4.16 7.76 -16.01
N PRO A 101 -3.29 8.06 -17.01
CA PRO A 101 -3.26 9.36 -17.68
C PRO A 101 -4.47 9.64 -18.59
N GLN A 102 -5.11 8.60 -19.14
CA GLN A 102 -6.23 8.71 -20.10
C GLN A 102 -7.50 9.35 -19.51
N ARG A 103 -7.52 9.66 -18.21
CA ARG A 103 -8.64 10.31 -17.51
C ARG A 103 -8.58 11.83 -17.51
N GLN A 104 -7.42 12.42 -17.81
CA GLN A 104 -7.30 13.88 -17.90
C GLN A 104 -8.12 14.48 -19.06
N THR A 105 -8.54 13.67 -20.04
CA THR A 105 -9.24 14.12 -21.25
C THR A 105 -10.74 13.80 -21.28
N ALA A 106 -11.26 13.00 -20.33
CA ALA A 106 -12.64 12.51 -20.37
C ALA A 106 -13.66 13.35 -19.56
N ASP A 107 -13.20 14.25 -18.68
CA ASP A 107 -14.05 14.94 -17.70
C ASP A 107 -14.39 16.41 -18.04
N THR A 108 -14.37 16.84 -19.31
CA THR A 108 -14.75 18.22 -19.69
C THR A 108 -16.27 18.50 -19.67
N ALA A 109 -17.10 17.65 -19.06
CA ALA A 109 -18.56 17.74 -19.12
C ALA A 109 -19.31 17.82 -17.76
N SER A 110 -18.66 18.18 -16.65
CA SER A 110 -19.35 18.41 -15.37
C SER A 110 -18.99 19.77 -14.72
N PRO A 111 -19.97 20.64 -14.38
CA PRO A 111 -19.71 22.02 -13.96
C PRO A 111 -19.41 22.20 -12.47
N ALA A 112 -19.05 21.14 -11.74
CA ALA A 112 -18.60 21.25 -10.34
C ALA A 112 -17.15 20.77 -10.25
N ALA A 113 -16.20 21.70 -10.37
CA ALA A 113 -14.79 21.41 -10.15
C ALA A 113 -14.57 21.02 -8.67
N PRO A 114 -13.99 19.83 -8.37
CA PRO A 114 -13.44 19.59 -7.05
C PRO A 114 -12.22 20.51 -6.83
N PRO A 115 -11.89 20.86 -5.58
CA PRO A 115 -10.72 21.69 -5.28
C PRO A 115 -9.44 21.02 -5.83
N SER A 116 -8.51 21.84 -6.31
CA SER A 116 -7.31 21.46 -7.04
C SER A 116 -6.44 20.41 -6.33
N GLY A 117 -6.09 19.34 -7.05
CA GLY A 117 -5.01 18.40 -6.71
C GLY A 117 -5.42 16.93 -6.83
N SER A 118 -4.84 16.21 -7.79
CA SER A 118 -5.11 14.80 -8.18
C SER A 118 -6.34 14.58 -9.08
N PRO A 119 -6.26 13.67 -10.07
CA PRO A 119 -7.36 13.35 -10.98
C PRO A 119 -8.52 12.69 -10.21
N ALA A 120 -9.75 12.98 -10.67
CA ALA A 120 -10.96 12.43 -10.07
C ALA A 120 -11.09 10.93 -10.40
N PHE A 121 -11.00 10.10 -9.37
CA PHE A 121 -11.36 8.69 -9.41
C PHE A 121 -12.84 8.53 -9.03
N ALA A 122 -13.58 7.76 -9.81
CA ALA A 122 -15.01 7.55 -9.62
C ALA A 122 -15.35 6.07 -9.38
N PRO A 123 -16.38 5.75 -8.57
CA PRO A 123 -16.91 4.39 -8.47
C PRO A 123 -17.27 3.81 -9.85
N GLY A 124 -17.11 2.49 -10.01
CA GLY A 124 -17.34 1.77 -11.27
C GLY A 124 -16.21 1.92 -12.30
N GLN A 125 -15.27 2.84 -12.10
CA GLN A 125 -14.16 3.07 -13.01
C GLN A 125 -13.14 1.91 -12.96
N GLN A 126 -12.63 1.51 -14.13
CA GLN A 126 -11.43 0.67 -14.22
C GLN A 126 -10.16 1.52 -14.11
N ILE A 127 -9.25 1.14 -13.22
CA ILE A 127 -7.97 1.81 -12.98
C ILE A 127 -6.83 0.82 -12.91
N ARG A 128 -5.63 1.26 -13.32
CA ARG A 128 -4.38 0.56 -13.12
C ARG A 128 -3.77 0.94 -11.77
N VAL A 129 -3.36 -0.06 -11.01
CA VAL A 129 -2.82 0.08 -9.64
C VAL A 129 -1.58 -0.81 -9.47
N PRO A 130 -0.72 -0.55 -8.47
CA PRO A 130 0.35 -1.47 -8.10
C PRO A 130 -0.17 -2.86 -7.72
N ASN A 131 0.60 -3.88 -8.09
CA ASN A 131 0.31 -5.26 -7.73
C ASN A 131 1.00 -5.63 -6.41
N ILE A 132 0.33 -5.38 -5.29
CA ILE A 132 0.88 -5.54 -3.93
C ILE A 132 1.05 -6.99 -3.46
N GLY A 133 0.49 -7.99 -4.17
CA GLY A 133 0.73 -9.43 -3.98
C GLY A 133 0.19 -10.06 -2.69
N ALA A 134 0.06 -9.32 -1.59
CA ALA A 134 -0.28 -9.81 -0.25
C ALA A 134 -1.68 -9.36 0.21
N ASP A 135 -2.62 -9.16 -0.71
CA ASP A 135 -3.96 -8.63 -0.42
C ASP A 135 -5.12 -9.63 -0.62
N ALA A 136 -4.80 -10.91 -0.77
CA ALA A 136 -5.77 -12.00 -0.82
C ALA A 136 -6.35 -12.29 0.57
N ILE A 137 -7.68 -12.31 0.66
CA ILE A 137 -8.41 -12.47 1.92
C ILE A 137 -9.25 -13.74 1.86
N ASP A 138 -9.06 -14.62 2.84
CA ASP A 138 -10.00 -15.69 3.19
C ASP A 138 -11.01 -15.17 4.23
N PRO A 139 -12.26 -14.88 3.86
CA PRO A 139 -13.26 -14.34 4.78
C PRO A 139 -13.57 -15.28 5.95
N ALA A 140 -13.44 -16.60 5.76
CA ALA A 140 -13.75 -17.58 6.80
C ALA A 140 -12.73 -17.54 7.95
N SER A 141 -11.51 -17.08 7.68
CA SER A 141 -10.45 -16.92 8.68
C SER A 141 -10.66 -15.69 9.59
N VAL A 142 -11.53 -14.75 9.22
CA VAL A 142 -11.71 -13.48 9.95
C VAL A 142 -12.99 -13.50 10.79
N LYS A 143 -12.83 -13.70 12.10
CA LYS A 143 -13.95 -13.88 13.04
C LYS A 143 -14.83 -12.64 13.22
N ARG A 144 -14.27 -11.44 13.08
CA ARG A 144 -14.97 -10.17 13.33
C ARG A 144 -15.31 -9.51 11.99
N PRO A 145 -16.59 -9.32 11.65
CA PRO A 145 -16.99 -8.71 10.37
C PRO A 145 -16.37 -7.32 10.16
N VAL A 146 -16.31 -6.50 11.20
CA VAL A 146 -15.66 -5.17 11.12
C VAL A 146 -14.19 -5.26 10.72
N TRP A 147 -13.47 -6.28 11.21
CA TRP A 147 -12.06 -6.46 10.89
C TRP A 147 -11.85 -6.97 9.46
N LEU A 148 -12.78 -7.80 8.96
CA LEU A 148 -12.77 -8.23 7.57
C LEU A 148 -12.87 -7.02 6.62
N GLU A 149 -13.76 -6.08 6.93
CA GLU A 149 -13.90 -4.85 6.16
C GLU A 149 -12.67 -3.95 6.25
N THR A 150 -12.03 -3.84 7.42
CA THR A 150 -10.76 -3.12 7.57
C THR A 150 -9.63 -3.73 6.74
N LEU A 151 -9.47 -5.06 6.77
CA LEU A 151 -8.45 -5.74 5.96
C LEU A 151 -8.70 -5.52 4.46
N ARG A 152 -9.96 -5.57 4.02
CA ARG A 152 -10.36 -5.28 2.64
C ARG A 152 -10.07 -3.85 2.25
N SER A 153 -10.32 -2.88 3.13
CA SER A 153 -10.08 -1.46 2.83
C SER A 153 -8.60 -1.10 2.79
N LEU A 154 -7.77 -1.78 3.60
CA LEU A 154 -6.32 -1.55 3.67
C LEU A 154 -5.53 -2.42 2.69
N GLY A 155 -6.17 -3.41 2.05
CA GLY A 155 -5.47 -4.32 1.13
C GLY A 155 -4.50 -5.22 1.85
N VAL A 156 -4.88 -5.70 3.03
CA VAL A 156 -4.08 -6.59 3.87
C VAL A 156 -4.71 -7.97 3.80
N GLY A 157 -3.97 -8.93 3.23
CA GLY A 157 -4.42 -10.30 3.09
C GLY A 157 -4.41 -11.06 4.41
N THR A 158 -5.09 -12.20 4.45
CA THR A 158 -5.17 -13.06 5.65
C THR A 158 -3.98 -14.02 5.77
N ASN A 159 -3.24 -14.23 4.69
CA ASN A 159 -2.01 -15.01 4.69
C ASN A 159 -0.84 -14.10 5.10
N GLN A 160 -0.63 -13.97 6.40
CA GLN A 160 0.46 -13.19 7.00
C GLN A 160 1.51 -14.14 7.60
N PRO A 161 2.80 -13.77 7.59
CA PRO A 161 3.84 -14.59 8.22
C PRO A 161 3.61 -14.71 9.74
N GLU A 162 3.92 -15.88 10.29
CA GLU A 162 3.98 -16.05 11.75
C GLU A 162 5.26 -15.41 12.29
N VAL A 163 5.10 -14.58 13.33
CA VAL A 163 6.20 -13.84 13.96
C VAL A 163 6.40 -14.39 15.38
N ALA A 164 7.63 -14.83 15.67
CA ALA A 164 8.03 -15.28 17.00
C ALA A 164 8.74 -14.17 17.80
N ARG A 165 9.42 -13.25 17.12
CA ARG A 165 10.20 -12.19 17.76
C ARG A 165 10.15 -10.90 16.94
N ILE A 166 9.97 -9.78 17.62
CA ILE A 166 10.10 -8.43 17.05
C ILE A 166 11.31 -7.77 17.69
N VAL A 167 12.15 -7.13 16.88
CA VAL A 167 13.27 -6.30 17.34
C VAL A 167 13.10 -4.91 16.77
N VAL A 168 13.31 -3.92 17.63
CA VAL A 168 13.25 -2.50 17.29
C VAL A 168 14.64 -1.93 17.54
N ASP A 169 15.18 -1.24 16.54
CA ASP A 169 16.37 -0.41 16.70
C ASP A 169 15.96 1.04 16.52
N GLU A 170 15.85 1.77 17.63
CA GLU A 170 15.49 3.19 17.60
C GLU A 170 16.59 4.06 16.99
N SER A 171 17.85 3.65 17.13
CA SER A 171 19.00 4.43 16.65
C SER A 171 19.12 4.36 15.13
N GLU A 172 18.81 3.20 14.54
CA GLU A 172 18.80 3.00 13.10
C GLU A 172 17.42 3.26 12.47
N GLY A 173 16.37 3.32 13.30
CA GLY A 173 15.01 3.69 12.90
C GLY A 173 14.24 2.57 12.21
N TRP A 174 14.48 1.30 12.59
CA TRP A 174 13.81 0.16 11.98
C TRP A 174 13.16 -0.78 13.00
N LEU A 175 12.19 -1.56 12.49
CA LEU A 175 11.55 -2.67 13.18
C LEU A 175 11.62 -3.91 12.28
N HIS A 176 12.16 -5.00 12.81
CA HIS A 176 12.29 -6.28 12.13
C HIS A 176 11.52 -7.37 12.88
N ALA A 177 10.83 -8.22 12.12
CA ALA A 177 10.09 -9.36 12.64
C ALA A 177 10.73 -10.66 12.16
N TYR A 178 10.93 -11.60 13.08
CA TYR A 178 11.58 -12.88 12.85
C TYR A 178 10.62 -14.03 13.17
N ASP A 179 10.69 -15.10 12.37
CA ASP A 179 9.96 -16.34 12.64
C ASP A 179 10.65 -17.19 13.74
N ALA A 180 10.08 -18.36 14.04
CA ALA A 180 10.60 -19.26 15.07
C ALA A 180 11.98 -19.86 14.75
N ASN A 181 12.48 -19.72 13.52
CA ASN A 181 13.79 -20.19 13.07
C ASN A 181 14.79 -19.02 12.92
N ASP A 182 14.51 -17.87 13.53
CA ASP A 182 15.30 -16.64 13.44
C ASP A 182 15.46 -16.09 12.01
N ARG A 183 14.56 -16.45 11.08
CA ARG A 183 14.54 -15.86 9.73
C ARG A 183 13.75 -14.56 9.74
N LEU A 184 14.31 -13.52 9.13
CA LEU A 184 13.62 -12.25 8.89
C LEU A 184 12.42 -12.45 7.96
N VAL A 185 11.22 -12.09 8.42
CA VAL A 185 9.95 -12.26 7.68
C VAL A 185 9.20 -10.95 7.42
N ALA A 186 9.50 -9.88 8.15
CA ALA A 186 9.03 -8.54 7.83
C ALA A 186 10.03 -7.47 8.29
N ALA A 187 10.08 -6.35 7.56
CA ALA A 187 10.94 -5.21 7.88
C ALA A 187 10.21 -3.89 7.63
N PHE A 188 10.38 -2.95 8.54
CA PHE A 188 9.78 -1.62 8.54
C PHE A 188 10.86 -0.60 8.87
N THR A 189 10.90 0.52 8.14
CA THR A 189 11.94 1.55 8.22
C THR A 189 11.41 2.94 7.95
#